data_AF-A0A9D5AN50-F1
#
_entry.id   AF-A0A9D5AN50-F1
#
_cell.length_a   1.000
_cell.length_b   1.000
_cell.length_c   1.000
_cell.angle_alpha   90.00
_cell.angle_beta   90.00
_cell.angle_gamma   90.00
#
_symmetry.space_group_name_H-M   'P 1'
#
loop_
_entity.id
_entity.type
_entity.pdbx_description
1 polymer ?
#
loop_
_entity_poly.entity_id
_entity_poly.type
_entity_poly.pdbx_seq_one_letter_code
_entity_poly.pdbx_strand_id
1 'polypeptide(L)'
;MASEYDLTPRMAPNLDRHLVFPLLEFLQERQIYNDNHILKAKIDLLNNTNMVDYAMDIHKTLYQTEGVPQDMVERRADVVARLKSLEDAAAPLVAFLQNAGAVQELKADKHYNLQMLNDKYQIGPAQIEALYQYGKFQFECGNYSGAADYLYQYRALCTNSERSLSALWGKLAAEVLMQNWDVALEELNRLKEIIDSKNFSSPINQVQSRIWLMHWSLFIFFNHDNGRTLIIDLFNQDKY
;
A
#
# COMPACT_ATOMS: atom_id res chain seq x y z
N MET A 1 -0.37 -30.17 -15.03
CA MET A 1 -0.97 -30.61 -13.76
C MET A 1 -0.83 -29.54 -12.66
N ALA A 2 0.36 -28.96 -12.39
CA ALA A 2 0.46 -27.87 -11.40
C ALA A 2 -0.28 -26.57 -11.81
N SER A 3 -0.28 -26.24 -13.11
CA SER A 3 -0.94 -25.05 -13.66
C SER A 3 -2.47 -25.07 -13.63
N GLU A 4 -3.10 -26.24 -13.49
CA GLU A 4 -4.56 -26.37 -13.43
C GLU A 4 -5.14 -25.96 -12.07
N TYR A 5 -4.29 -25.96 -11.03
CA TYR A 5 -4.64 -25.56 -9.68
C TYR A 5 -4.09 -24.16 -9.33
N ASP A 6 -3.61 -23.40 -10.31
CA ASP A 6 -3.17 -22.02 -10.08
C ASP A 6 -4.36 -21.12 -9.75
N LEU A 7 -4.38 -20.61 -8.52
CA LEU A 7 -5.40 -19.69 -8.01
C LEU A 7 -5.01 -18.22 -8.21
N THR A 8 -3.79 -17.93 -8.69
CA THR A 8 -3.31 -16.56 -8.89
C THR A 8 -4.27 -15.71 -9.74
N PRO A 9 -4.84 -16.21 -10.85
CA PRO A 9 -5.80 -15.44 -11.64
C PRO A 9 -7.12 -15.13 -10.91
N ARG A 10 -7.50 -15.96 -9.93
CA ARG A 10 -8.70 -15.76 -9.10
C ARG A 10 -8.45 -14.83 -7.92
N MET A 11 -7.24 -14.85 -7.36
CA MET A 11 -6.85 -14.02 -6.23
C MET A 11 -6.48 -12.60 -6.67
N ALA A 12 -5.77 -12.44 -7.79
CA ALA A 12 -5.23 -11.16 -8.25
C ALA A 12 -6.26 -10.01 -8.34
N PRO A 13 -7.52 -10.21 -8.78
CA PRO A 13 -8.52 -9.13 -8.80
C PRO A 13 -8.89 -8.57 -7.42
N ASN A 14 -8.62 -9.31 -6.35
CA ASN A 14 -8.91 -8.92 -4.97
C ASN A 14 -7.67 -8.36 -4.24
N LEU A 15 -6.53 -8.23 -4.93
CA LEU A 15 -5.26 -7.81 -4.36
C LEU A 15 -4.81 -6.47 -4.95
N ASP A 16 -4.01 -5.74 -4.18
CA ASP A 16 -3.25 -4.62 -4.73
C ASP A 16 -2.20 -5.12 -5.73
N ARG A 17 -1.90 -4.30 -6.74
CA ARG A 17 -0.92 -4.63 -7.79
C ARG A 17 0.43 -5.01 -7.22
N HIS A 18 0.87 -4.34 -6.15
CA HIS A 18 2.15 -4.62 -5.53
C HIS A 18 2.17 -5.99 -4.83
N LEU A 19 1.03 -6.43 -4.28
CA LEU A 19 0.87 -7.74 -3.63
C LEU A 19 0.80 -8.91 -4.63
N VAL A 20 0.62 -8.63 -5.92
CA VAL A 20 0.65 -9.65 -6.98
C VAL A 20 2.09 -9.99 -7.37
N PHE A 21 3.07 -9.11 -7.17
CA PHE A 21 4.47 -9.39 -7.52
C PHE A 21 5.05 -10.61 -6.80
N PRO A 22 4.92 -10.76 -5.45
CA PRO A 22 5.42 -11.94 -4.76
C PRO A 22 4.78 -13.24 -5.27
N LEU A 23 3.51 -13.21 -5.70
CA LEU A 23 2.84 -14.36 -6.30
C LEU A 23 3.45 -14.71 -7.67
N LEU A 24 3.72 -13.71 -8.51
CA LEU A 24 4.37 -13.93 -9.81
C LEU A 24 5.83 -14.40 -9.66
N GLU A 25 6.55 -13.90 -8.65
CA GLU A 25 7.89 -14.39 -8.30
C GLU A 25 7.86 -15.85 -7.87
N PHE A 26 6.92 -16.24 -7.01
CA PHE A 26 6.73 -17.63 -6.63
C PHE A 26 6.42 -18.54 -7.82
N LEU A 27 5.55 -18.12 -8.75
CA LEU A 27 5.26 -18.88 -9.96
C LEU A 27 6.48 -19.06 -10.86
N GLN A 28 7.37 -18.05 -10.89
CA GLN A 28 8.63 -18.08 -11.64
C GLN A 28 9.63 -19.04 -11.00
N GLU A 29 9.84 -18.95 -9.68
CA GLU A 29 10.73 -19.86 -8.94
C GLU A 29 10.30 -21.32 -9.06
N ARG A 30 8.99 -21.57 -9.06
CA ARG A 30 8.42 -22.92 -9.23
C ARG A 30 8.44 -23.42 -10.67
N GLN A 31 8.83 -22.59 -11.63
CA GLN A 31 8.89 -22.90 -13.07
C GLN A 31 7.59 -23.53 -13.60
N ILE A 32 6.44 -23.08 -13.09
CA ILE A 32 5.12 -23.61 -13.49
C ILE A 32 4.76 -23.12 -14.89
N TYR A 33 5.18 -21.90 -15.23
CA TYR A 33 5.01 -21.27 -16.53
C TYR A 33 6.36 -20.90 -17.12
N ASN A 34 6.39 -20.61 -18.44
CA ASN A 34 7.59 -20.11 -19.09
C ASN A 34 7.97 -18.73 -18.51
N ASP A 35 9.22 -18.57 -18.11
CA ASP A 35 9.76 -17.34 -17.54
C ASP A 35 9.45 -16.12 -18.41
N ASN A 36 9.52 -16.25 -19.73
CA ASN A 36 9.23 -15.15 -20.65
C ASN A 36 7.78 -14.66 -20.58
N HIS A 37 6.82 -15.55 -20.25
CA HIS A 37 5.43 -15.15 -20.05
C HIS A 37 5.25 -14.43 -18.71
N ILE A 38 5.92 -14.89 -17.66
CA ILE A 38 5.85 -14.24 -16.34
C ILE A 38 6.52 -12.87 -16.39
N LEU A 39 7.68 -12.73 -17.02
CA LEU A 39 8.37 -11.45 -17.18
C LEU A 39 7.53 -10.44 -17.96
N LYS A 40 6.83 -10.87 -19.02
CA LYS A 40 5.87 -10.02 -19.74
C LYS A 40 4.71 -9.58 -18.84
N ALA A 41 4.12 -10.51 -18.08
CA ALA A 41 3.06 -10.19 -17.12
C ALA A 41 3.51 -9.21 -16.03
N LYS A 42 4.76 -9.34 -15.54
CA LYS A 42 5.37 -8.39 -14.61
C LYS A 42 5.52 -6.99 -15.24
N ILE A 43 5.97 -6.90 -16.49
CA ILE A 43 6.04 -5.61 -17.21
C ILE A 43 4.65 -4.98 -17.35
N ASP A 44 3.63 -5.74 -17.75
CA ASP A 44 2.26 -5.23 -17.91
C ASP A 44 1.67 -4.71 -16.59
N LEU A 45 1.99 -5.39 -15.48
CA LEU A 45 1.63 -4.96 -14.14
C LEU A 45 2.36 -3.66 -13.77
N LEU A 46 3.67 -3.59 -14.02
CA LEU A 46 4.52 -2.44 -13.72
C LEU A 46 4.22 -1.21 -14.56
N ASN A 47 3.74 -1.39 -15.79
CA ASN A 47 3.33 -0.31 -16.68
C ASN A 47 2.23 0.58 -16.07
N ASN A 48 1.53 0.10 -15.04
CA ASN A 48 0.53 0.87 -14.33
C ASN A 48 0.96 1.31 -12.91
N THR A 49 2.24 1.14 -12.59
CA THR A 49 2.89 1.59 -11.34
C THR A 49 3.97 2.62 -11.66
N ASN A 50 4.60 3.20 -10.65
CA ASN A 50 5.72 4.12 -10.82
C ASN A 50 7.09 3.44 -10.53
N MET A 51 7.13 2.11 -10.43
CA MET A 51 8.36 1.33 -10.26
C MET A 51 9.14 1.19 -11.58
N VAL A 52 9.50 2.33 -12.18
CA VAL A 52 10.09 2.39 -13.53
C VAL A 52 11.44 1.69 -13.58
N ASP A 53 12.29 1.88 -12.56
CA ASP A 53 13.62 1.24 -12.51
C ASP A 53 13.50 -0.29 -12.52
N TYR A 54 12.58 -0.86 -11.74
CA TYR A 54 12.32 -2.30 -11.72
C TYR A 54 11.75 -2.81 -13.06
N ALA A 55 10.87 -2.02 -13.70
CA ALA A 55 10.37 -2.34 -15.04
C ALA A 55 11.48 -2.36 -16.09
N MET A 56 12.42 -1.42 -16.01
CA MET A 56 13.58 -1.34 -16.88
C MET A 56 14.49 -2.58 -16.72
N ASP A 57 14.72 -3.01 -15.48
CA ASP A 57 15.56 -4.19 -15.21
C ASP A 57 14.91 -5.50 -15.69
N ILE A 58 13.58 -5.64 -15.55
CA ILE A 58 12.84 -6.78 -16.11
C ILE A 58 12.88 -6.75 -17.63
N HIS A 59 12.75 -5.58 -18.26
CA HIS A 59 12.84 -5.43 -19.71
C HIS A 59 14.21 -5.85 -20.24
N LYS A 60 15.29 -5.40 -19.59
CA LYS A 60 16.66 -5.81 -19.94
C LYS A 60 16.83 -7.33 -19.85
N THR A 61 16.28 -7.94 -18.80
CA THR A 61 16.33 -9.39 -18.59
C THR A 61 15.54 -10.15 -19.66
N LEU A 62 14.34 -9.68 -20.00
CA LEU A 62 13.46 -10.32 -20.99
C LEU A 62 14.04 -10.31 -22.40
N TYR A 63 14.59 -9.18 -22.83
CA TYR A 63 15.13 -9.01 -24.18
C TYR A 63 16.64 -9.21 -24.29
N GLN A 64 17.31 -9.54 -23.18
CA GLN A 64 18.76 -9.72 -23.09
C GLN A 64 19.53 -8.55 -23.72
N THR A 65 19.07 -7.34 -23.40
CA THR A 65 19.56 -6.08 -23.97
C THR A 65 19.89 -5.11 -22.85
N GLU A 66 20.92 -4.28 -23.04
CA GLU A 66 21.19 -3.16 -22.14
C GLU A 66 20.33 -1.93 -22.49
N GLY A 67 19.78 -1.89 -23.71
CA GLY A 67 18.97 -0.79 -24.22
C GLY A 67 17.56 -0.81 -23.66
N VAL A 68 17.19 0.27 -22.99
CA VAL A 68 15.82 0.49 -22.49
C VAL A 68 15.08 1.41 -23.48
N PRO A 69 13.79 1.17 -23.77
CA PRO A 69 12.96 2.08 -24.56
C PRO A 69 12.99 3.51 -24.03
N GLN A 70 13.06 4.48 -24.94
CA GLN A 70 13.10 5.90 -24.61
C GLN A 70 11.88 6.35 -23.78
N ASP A 71 10.71 5.76 -24.04
CA ASP A 71 9.47 6.00 -23.29
C ASP A 71 9.63 5.71 -21.77
N MET A 72 10.34 4.65 -21.39
CA MET A 72 10.60 4.34 -19.98
C MET A 72 11.56 5.36 -19.34
N VAL A 73 12.52 5.90 -20.10
CA VAL A 73 13.46 6.91 -19.61
C VAL A 73 12.76 8.25 -19.38
N GLU A 74 11.89 8.65 -20.30
CA GLU A 74 11.06 9.85 -20.17
C GLU A 74 10.12 9.73 -18.97
N ARG A 75 9.45 8.58 -18.85
CA ARG A 75 8.56 8.31 -17.71
C ARG A 75 9.29 8.31 -16.38
N ARG A 76 10.54 7.83 -16.33
CA ARG A 76 11.39 7.91 -15.14
C ARG A 76 11.63 9.36 -14.73
N ALA A 77 11.95 10.23 -15.69
CA ALA A 77 12.17 11.66 -15.43
C ALA A 77 10.89 12.32 -14.87
N ASP A 78 9.73 12.01 -15.44
CA ASP A 78 8.44 12.51 -14.95
C ASP A 78 8.11 12.03 -13.53
N VAL A 79 8.36 10.75 -13.24
CA VAL A 79 8.14 10.16 -11.90
C VAL A 79 9.05 10.84 -10.88
N VAL A 80 10.33 11.06 -11.19
CA VAL A 80 11.27 11.74 -10.29
C VAL A 80 10.89 13.21 -10.08
N ALA A 81 10.47 13.91 -11.14
CA ALA A 81 10.02 15.30 -11.03
C ALA A 81 8.77 15.43 -10.14
N ARG A 82 7.81 14.52 -10.28
CA ARG A 82 6.60 14.46 -9.44
C ARG A 82 6.92 14.06 -8.00
N LEU A 83 7.85 13.13 -7.78
CA LEU A 83 8.30 12.78 -6.44
C LEU A 83 8.83 14.00 -5.70
N LYS A 84 9.71 14.77 -6.38
CA LYS A 84 10.33 15.96 -5.80
C LYS A 84 9.31 17.05 -5.50
N SER A 85 8.34 17.30 -6.39
CA SER A 85 7.32 18.32 -6.13
C SER A 85 6.40 17.96 -4.97
N LEU A 86 6.06 16.68 -4.81
CA LEU A 86 5.28 16.18 -3.68
C LEU A 86 6.08 16.22 -2.37
N GLU A 87 7.37 15.91 -2.43
CA GLU A 87 8.29 16.02 -1.30
C GLU A 87 8.38 17.47 -0.82
N ASP A 88 8.62 18.42 -1.74
CA ASP A 88 8.70 19.85 -1.41
C ASP A 88 7.38 20.37 -0.82
N ALA A 89 6.23 19.88 -1.30
CA ALA A 89 4.91 20.23 -0.78
C ALA A 89 4.63 19.63 0.61
N ALA A 90 5.12 18.42 0.89
CA ALA A 90 4.97 17.74 2.17
C ALA A 90 6.06 18.12 3.19
N ALA A 91 7.18 18.71 2.75
CA ALA A 91 8.34 19.01 3.57
C ALA A 91 8.04 19.79 4.86
N PRO A 92 7.18 20.82 4.88
CA PRO A 92 6.84 21.53 6.12
C PRO A 92 6.20 20.62 7.16
N LEU A 93 5.33 19.70 6.72
CA LEU A 93 4.65 18.75 7.59
C LEU A 93 5.60 17.63 8.04
N VAL A 94 6.45 17.12 7.15
CA VAL A 94 7.47 16.13 7.50
C VAL A 94 8.46 16.69 8.53
N ALA A 95 8.92 17.93 8.34
CA ALA A 95 9.81 18.61 9.29
C ALA A 95 9.16 18.81 10.66
N PHE A 96 7.86 19.14 10.70
CA PHE A 96 7.09 19.19 11.94
C PHE A 96 7.03 17.82 12.63
N LEU A 97 6.76 16.75 11.87
CA LEU A 97 6.63 15.39 12.40
C LEU A 97 7.95 14.79 12.87
N GLN A 98 9.08 15.22 12.32
CA GLN A 98 10.42 14.85 12.80
C GLN A 98 10.78 15.55 14.12
N ASN A 99 10.09 16.64 14.48
CA ASN A 99 10.34 17.36 15.71
C ASN A 99 9.52 16.74 16.87
N ALA A 100 10.17 15.90 17.67
CA ALA A 100 9.56 15.20 18.80
C ALA A 100 8.87 16.16 19.81
N GLY A 101 9.38 17.38 19.99
CA GLY A 101 8.75 18.37 20.87
C GLY A 101 7.45 18.95 20.31
N ALA A 102 7.38 19.11 19.00
CA ALA A 102 6.19 19.62 18.31
C ALA A 102 5.09 18.56 18.22
N VAL A 103 5.46 17.29 18.05
CA VAL A 103 4.54 16.15 18.06
C VAL A 103 3.89 15.94 19.43
N GLN A 104 4.58 16.27 20.53
CA GLN A 104 4.00 16.25 21.88
C GLN A 104 2.90 17.30 22.08
N GLU A 105 2.88 18.38 21.28
CA GLU A 105 1.79 19.36 21.32
C GLU A 105 0.49 18.81 20.70
N LEU A 106 0.56 17.72 19.92
CA LEU A 106 -0.62 17.09 19.31
C LEU A 106 -1.51 16.50 20.40
N LYS A 107 -2.78 16.90 20.39
CA LYS A 107 -3.81 16.39 21.28
C LYS A 107 -4.62 15.29 20.60
N ALA A 108 -5.46 14.60 21.36
CA ALA A 108 -6.41 13.63 20.82
C ALA A 108 -7.46 14.28 19.90
N ASP A 109 -7.72 15.58 20.05
CA ASP A 109 -8.65 16.32 19.20
C ASP A 109 -7.99 16.75 17.88
N LYS A 110 -8.43 16.11 16.80
CA LYS A 110 -7.95 16.37 15.44
C LYS A 110 -8.27 17.79 14.95
N HIS A 111 -9.41 18.38 15.35
CA HIS A 111 -9.76 19.73 14.90
C HIS A 111 -8.86 20.78 15.53
N TYR A 112 -8.52 20.59 16.80
CA TYR A 112 -7.55 21.43 17.49
C TYR A 112 -6.15 21.33 16.85
N ASN A 113 -5.70 20.11 16.52
CA ASN A 113 -4.41 19.92 15.87
C ASN A 113 -4.36 20.63 14.50
N LEU A 114 -5.43 20.57 13.72
CA LEU A 114 -5.50 21.27 12.43
C LEU A 114 -5.44 22.79 12.58
N GLN A 115 -6.13 23.36 13.57
CA GLN A 115 -6.08 24.80 13.84
C GLN A 115 -4.68 25.22 14.31
N MET A 116 -4.10 24.49 15.26
CA MET A 116 -2.75 24.77 15.77
C MET A 116 -1.69 24.70 14.67
N LEU A 117 -1.77 23.70 13.80
CA LEU A 117 -0.86 23.53 12.65
C LEU A 117 -0.97 24.70 11.66
N ASN A 118 -2.18 25.18 11.40
CA ASN A 118 -2.40 26.32 10.52
C ASN A 118 -1.90 27.63 11.15
N ASP A 119 -2.24 27.88 12.41
CA ASP A 119 -1.93 29.14 13.09
C ASP A 119 -0.45 29.30 13.43
N LYS A 120 0.21 28.24 13.90
CA LYS A 120 1.64 28.29 14.32
C LYS A 120 2.61 27.95 13.20
N TYR A 121 2.26 26.99 12.34
CA TYR A 121 3.19 26.41 11.36
C TYR A 121 2.79 26.67 9.91
N GLN A 122 1.67 27.36 9.66
CA GLN A 122 1.11 27.60 8.31
C GLN A 122 0.86 26.30 7.53
N ILE A 123 0.67 25.19 8.25
CA ILE A 123 0.36 23.88 7.68
C ILE A 123 -1.16 23.77 7.58
N GLY A 124 -1.66 23.88 6.35
CA GLY A 124 -3.07 23.76 6.05
C GLY A 124 -3.49 22.33 5.66
N PRO A 125 -4.78 22.13 5.34
CA PRO A 125 -5.29 20.85 4.85
C PRO A 125 -4.63 20.42 3.51
N ALA A 126 -4.11 21.37 2.73
CA ALA A 126 -3.41 21.09 1.49
C ALA A 126 -2.10 20.32 1.71
N GLN A 127 -1.32 20.67 2.74
CA GLN A 127 -0.07 19.98 3.09
C GLN A 127 -0.35 18.56 3.63
N ILE A 128 -1.45 18.39 4.35
CA ILE A 128 -1.87 17.06 4.85
C ILE A 128 -2.28 16.17 3.69
N GLU A 129 -3.04 16.70 2.72
CA GLU A 129 -3.36 15.95 1.50
C GLU A 129 -2.12 15.70 0.64
N ALA A 130 -1.16 16.63 0.61
CA ALA A 130 0.13 16.42 -0.04
C ALA A 130 0.91 15.27 0.60
N LEU A 131 0.88 15.11 1.94
CA LEU A 131 1.49 13.97 2.63
C LEU A 131 0.85 12.64 2.24
N TYR A 132 -0.49 12.60 2.09
CA TYR A 132 -1.16 11.40 1.60
C TYR A 132 -0.75 11.05 0.17
N GLN A 133 -0.71 12.05 -0.71
CA GLN A 133 -0.26 11.86 -2.09
C GLN A 133 1.20 11.43 -2.15
N TYR A 134 2.05 12.01 -1.32
CA TYR A 134 3.46 11.65 -1.20
C TYR A 134 3.64 10.23 -0.68
N GLY A 135 2.93 9.82 0.38
CA GLY A 135 2.96 8.46 0.90
C GLY A 135 2.45 7.44 -0.12
N LYS A 136 1.36 7.76 -0.83
CA LYS A 136 0.87 6.93 -1.94
C LYS A 136 1.88 6.83 -3.07
N PHE A 137 2.54 7.93 -3.43
CA PHE A 137 3.53 7.96 -4.49
C PHE A 137 4.79 7.16 -4.11
N GLN A 138 5.23 7.24 -2.85
CA GLN A 138 6.30 6.41 -2.30
C GLN A 138 5.95 4.91 -2.39
N PHE A 139 4.70 4.54 -2.07
CA PHE A 139 4.20 3.18 -2.26
C PHE A 139 4.25 2.74 -3.73
N GLU A 140 3.75 3.58 -4.65
CA GLU A 140 3.79 3.31 -6.11
C GLU A 140 5.22 3.22 -6.68
N CYS A 141 6.20 3.84 -6.02
CA CYS A 141 7.63 3.73 -6.35
C CYS A 141 8.32 2.53 -5.69
N GLY A 142 7.63 1.80 -4.81
CA GLY A 142 8.17 0.62 -4.11
C GLY A 142 8.86 0.91 -2.78
N ASN A 143 8.82 2.15 -2.28
CA ASN A 143 9.34 2.50 -0.96
C ASN A 143 8.26 2.29 0.12
N TYR A 144 8.10 1.04 0.55
CA TYR A 144 7.04 0.63 1.47
C TYR A 144 7.25 1.15 2.90
N SER A 145 8.50 1.24 3.39
CA SER A 145 8.78 1.71 4.75
C SER A 145 8.39 3.17 4.94
N GLY A 146 8.83 4.04 4.02
CA GLY A 146 8.44 5.45 4.04
C GLY A 146 6.93 5.62 3.88
N ALA A 147 6.31 4.86 2.97
CA ALA A 147 4.87 4.91 2.76
C ALA A 147 4.07 4.55 4.04
N ALA A 148 4.47 3.50 4.75
CA ALA A 148 3.81 3.07 5.98
C ALA A 148 3.85 4.17 7.06
N ASP A 149 5.01 4.80 7.26
CA ASP A 149 5.19 5.88 8.22
C ASP A 149 4.36 7.12 7.87
N TYR A 150 4.41 7.57 6.61
CA TYR A 150 3.66 8.75 6.17
C TYR A 150 2.15 8.52 6.22
N LEU A 151 1.65 7.32 5.87
CA LEU A 151 0.23 6.99 5.96
C LEU A 151 -0.24 6.88 7.40
N TYR A 152 0.60 6.36 8.31
CA TYR A 152 0.31 6.35 9.74
C TYR A 152 0.18 7.77 10.30
N GLN A 153 1.13 8.65 9.97
CA GLN A 153 1.12 10.05 10.38
C GLN A 153 -0.09 10.80 9.79
N TYR A 154 -0.41 10.58 8.52
CA TYR A 154 -1.60 11.14 7.88
C TYR A 154 -2.88 10.74 8.62
N ARG A 155 -3.01 9.48 9.04
CA ARG A 155 -4.19 8.98 9.77
C ARG A 155 -4.40 9.67 11.13
N ALA A 156 -3.31 10.04 11.80
CA ALA A 156 -3.38 10.78 13.06
C ALA A 156 -3.98 12.18 12.88
N LEU A 157 -3.75 12.81 11.72
CA LEU A 157 -4.16 14.18 11.41
C LEU A 157 -5.45 14.27 10.59
N CYS A 158 -5.79 13.23 9.83
CA CYS A 158 -6.93 13.25 8.91
C CYS A 158 -8.28 13.15 9.64
N THR A 159 -9.23 14.01 9.25
CA THR A 159 -10.62 14.01 9.72
C THR A 159 -11.57 13.26 8.79
N ASN A 160 -11.16 12.96 7.56
CA ASN A 160 -11.98 12.26 6.57
C ASN A 160 -11.90 10.73 6.76
N SER A 161 -13.05 10.10 7.00
CA SER A 161 -13.16 8.66 7.25
C SER A 161 -12.79 7.80 6.04
N GLU A 162 -13.16 8.21 4.81
CA GLU A 162 -12.84 7.46 3.59
C GLU A 162 -11.34 7.47 3.30
N ARG A 163 -10.71 8.66 3.39
CA ARG A 163 -9.26 8.79 3.21
C ARG A 163 -8.47 8.08 4.31
N SER A 164 -8.97 8.13 5.54
CA SER A 164 -8.41 7.36 6.65
C SER A 164 -8.46 5.85 6.38
N LEU A 165 -9.56 5.34 5.81
CA LEU A 165 -9.68 3.94 5.41
C LEU A 165 -8.70 3.58 4.28
N SER A 166 -8.59 4.41 3.24
CA SER A 166 -7.63 4.20 2.15
C SER A 166 -6.18 4.21 2.65
N ALA A 167 -5.83 5.11 3.57
CA ALA A 167 -4.51 5.14 4.19
C ALA A 167 -4.22 3.88 5.01
N LEU A 168 -5.24 3.33 5.69
CA LEU A 168 -5.11 2.08 6.43
C LEU A 168 -4.84 0.89 5.52
N TRP A 169 -5.56 0.79 4.39
CA TRP A 169 -5.28 -0.22 3.37
C TRP A 169 -3.86 -0.10 2.80
N GLY A 170 -3.43 1.13 2.48
CA GLY A 170 -2.07 1.37 1.97
C GLY A 170 -0.99 0.98 2.99
N LYS A 171 -1.19 1.32 4.27
CA LYS A 171 -0.28 0.91 5.34
C LYS A 171 -0.24 -0.62 5.48
N LEU A 172 -1.40 -1.28 5.49
CA LEU A 172 -1.47 -2.75 5.56
C LEU A 172 -0.72 -3.41 4.40
N ALA A 173 -0.91 -2.93 3.17
CA ALA A 173 -0.18 -3.43 2.00
C ALA A 173 1.33 -3.25 2.16
N ALA A 174 1.78 -2.09 2.64
CA ALA A 174 3.18 -1.81 2.86
C ALA A 174 3.80 -2.74 3.92
N GLU A 175 3.13 -2.97 5.04
CA GLU A 175 3.62 -3.88 6.10
C GLU A 175 3.68 -5.33 5.62
N VAL A 176 2.69 -5.78 4.82
CA VAL A 176 2.71 -7.11 4.21
C VAL A 176 3.88 -7.26 3.23
N LEU A 177 4.16 -6.25 2.41
CA LEU A 177 5.28 -6.26 1.46
C LEU A 177 6.64 -6.19 2.15
N MET A 178 6.72 -5.57 3.33
CA MET A 178 7.91 -5.58 4.19
C MET A 178 8.05 -6.84 5.05
N GLN A 179 7.06 -7.75 5.01
CA GLN A 179 7.02 -8.97 5.83
C GLN A 179 6.97 -8.71 7.34
N ASN A 180 6.41 -7.56 7.76
CA ASN A 180 6.22 -7.20 9.17
C ASN A 180 4.89 -7.77 9.69
N TRP A 181 4.85 -9.08 9.96
CA TRP A 181 3.59 -9.79 10.23
C TRP A 181 2.86 -9.34 11.50
N ASP A 182 3.59 -8.97 12.56
CA ASP A 182 2.99 -8.53 13.83
C ASP A 182 2.23 -7.19 13.65
N VAL A 183 2.89 -6.21 13.03
CA VAL A 183 2.29 -4.89 12.76
C VAL A 183 1.16 -5.02 11.73
N ALA A 184 1.35 -5.85 10.71
CA ALA A 184 0.30 -6.12 9.72
C ALA A 184 -0.96 -6.73 10.38
N LEU A 185 -0.79 -7.62 11.37
CA LEU A 185 -1.91 -8.19 12.12
C LEU A 185 -2.65 -7.12 12.95
N GLU A 186 -1.94 -6.21 13.59
CA GLU A 186 -2.56 -5.09 14.31
C GLU A 186 -3.37 -4.19 13.37
N GLU A 187 -2.81 -3.82 12.22
CA GLU A 187 -3.51 -2.99 11.24
C GLU A 187 -4.70 -3.73 10.60
N LEU A 188 -4.59 -5.05 10.39
CA LEU A 188 -5.70 -5.91 9.92
C LEU A 188 -6.86 -5.90 10.92
N ASN A 189 -6.58 -6.04 12.22
CA ASN A 189 -7.62 -6.01 13.26
C ASN A 189 -8.32 -4.64 13.33
N ARG A 190 -7.57 -3.54 13.22
CA ARG A 190 -8.14 -2.19 13.14
C ARG A 190 -9.02 -2.01 11.91
N LEU A 191 -8.56 -2.53 10.77
CA LEU A 191 -9.32 -2.48 9.51
C LEU A 191 -10.62 -3.28 9.64
N LYS A 192 -10.57 -4.47 10.26
CA LYS A 192 -11.72 -5.29 10.57
C LYS A 192 -12.73 -4.54 11.43
N GLU A 193 -12.29 -3.90 12.52
CA GLU A 193 -13.15 -3.11 13.40
C GLU A 193 -13.85 -1.97 12.66
N ILE A 194 -13.13 -1.25 11.79
CA ILE A 194 -13.71 -0.16 10.99
C ILE A 194 -14.73 -0.72 9.98
N ILE A 195 -14.43 -1.84 9.32
CA ILE A 195 -15.34 -2.49 8.37
C ILE A 195 -16.61 -2.97 9.06
N ASP A 196 -16.51 -3.46 10.29
CA ASP A 196 -17.63 -4.03 11.04
C ASP A 196 -18.43 -3.02 11.87
N SER A 197 -17.85 -1.88 12.25
CA SER A 197 -18.46 -0.87 13.14
C SER A 197 -19.61 -0.05 12.54
N LYS A 198 -20.11 -0.43 11.34
CA LYS A 198 -21.25 0.20 10.63
C LYS A 198 -21.06 1.70 10.38
N ASN A 199 -20.46 2.07 9.25
CA ASN A 199 -20.58 3.42 8.63
C ASN A 199 -20.17 3.42 7.15
N PHE A 200 -20.47 2.35 6.41
CA PHE A 200 -20.30 2.38 4.95
C PHE A 200 -21.53 3.00 4.33
N SER A 201 -21.32 4.01 3.49
CA SER A 201 -22.36 4.65 2.67
C SER A 201 -23.05 3.66 1.72
N SER A 202 -22.37 2.55 1.38
CA SER A 202 -22.89 1.51 0.51
C SER A 202 -22.60 0.09 1.05
N PRO A 203 -23.63 -0.76 1.25
CA PRO A 203 -23.45 -2.15 1.65
C PRO A 203 -22.59 -2.98 0.70
N ILE A 204 -22.61 -2.68 -0.61
CA ILE A 204 -21.79 -3.40 -1.59
C ILE A 204 -20.30 -3.15 -1.40
N ASN A 205 -19.91 -1.92 -1.04
CA ASN A 205 -18.53 -1.55 -0.78
C ASN A 205 -18.04 -2.19 0.52
N GLN A 206 -18.93 -2.36 1.50
CA GLN A 206 -18.63 -3.08 2.72
C GLN A 206 -18.35 -4.57 2.45
N VAL A 207 -19.19 -5.23 1.65
CA VAL A 207 -18.98 -6.63 1.24
C VAL A 207 -17.67 -6.76 0.46
N GLN A 208 -17.40 -5.87 -0.49
CA GLN A 208 -16.15 -5.88 -1.24
C GLN A 208 -14.93 -5.71 -0.31
N SER A 209 -15.01 -4.81 0.68
CA SER A 209 -13.95 -4.60 1.66
C SER A 209 -13.71 -5.84 2.53
N ARG A 210 -14.77 -6.58 2.87
CA ARG A 210 -14.65 -7.87 3.57
C ARG A 210 -13.98 -8.94 2.71
N ILE A 211 -14.34 -9.03 1.43
CA ILE A 211 -13.70 -9.94 0.48
C ILE A 211 -12.21 -9.65 0.38
N TRP A 212 -11.83 -8.37 0.21
CA TRP A 212 -10.42 -7.98 0.21
C TRP A 212 -9.73 -8.34 1.53
N LEU A 213 -10.37 -8.06 2.66
CA LEU A 213 -9.80 -8.35 3.97
C LEU A 213 -9.51 -9.85 4.13
N MET A 214 -10.42 -10.72 3.69
CA MET A 214 -10.17 -12.16 3.69
C MET A 214 -8.96 -12.52 2.84
N HIS A 215 -8.87 -12.04 1.60
CA HIS A 215 -7.73 -12.35 0.71
C HIS A 215 -6.40 -11.84 1.28
N TRP A 216 -6.38 -10.63 1.82
CA TRP A 216 -5.18 -9.99 2.36
C TRP A 216 -4.76 -10.63 3.69
N SER A 217 -5.73 -11.06 4.51
CA SER A 217 -5.46 -11.74 5.77
C SER A 217 -4.74 -13.08 5.58
N LEU A 218 -4.92 -13.76 4.44
CA LEU A 218 -4.21 -15.00 4.15
C LEU A 218 -2.68 -14.80 4.15
N PHE A 219 -2.18 -13.69 3.58
CA PHE A 219 -0.75 -13.39 3.60
C PHE A 219 -0.21 -13.30 5.03
N ILE A 220 -0.96 -12.70 5.94
CA ILE A 220 -0.55 -12.52 7.33
C ILE A 220 -0.66 -13.84 8.09
N PHE A 221 -1.81 -14.51 7.99
CA PHE A 221 -2.09 -15.68 8.80
C PHE A 221 -1.29 -16.92 8.39
N PHE A 222 -0.88 -17.06 7.13
CA PHE A 222 0.01 -18.16 6.75
C PHE A 222 1.45 -17.98 7.24
N ASN A 223 1.88 -16.74 7.52
CA ASN A 223 3.24 -16.42 7.92
C ASN A 223 3.39 -16.08 9.42
N HIS A 224 2.30 -15.83 10.13
CA HIS A 224 2.30 -15.54 11.56
C HIS A 224 2.12 -16.82 12.41
N ASP A 225 2.86 -16.93 13.51
CA ASP A 225 2.87 -18.13 14.38
C ASP A 225 1.47 -18.53 14.90
N ASN A 226 0.67 -17.54 15.30
CA ASN A 226 -0.72 -17.73 15.76
C ASN A 226 -1.78 -17.69 14.64
N GLY A 227 -1.36 -17.56 13.37
CA GLY A 227 -2.28 -17.28 12.27
C GLY A 227 -3.30 -18.40 12.00
N ARG A 228 -2.98 -19.65 12.33
CA ARG A 228 -3.89 -20.81 12.14
C ARG A 228 -5.18 -20.68 12.93
N THR A 229 -5.10 -20.27 14.20
CA THR A 229 -6.28 -20.05 15.05
C THR A 229 -7.08 -18.86 14.53
N LEU A 230 -6.38 -17.78 14.17
CA LEU A 230 -7.00 -16.55 13.68
C LEU A 230 -7.75 -16.73 12.34
N ILE A 231 -7.27 -17.61 11.45
CA ILE A 231 -8.00 -17.99 10.23
C ILE A 231 -9.33 -18.64 10.59
N ILE A 232 -9.30 -19.63 11.46
CA ILE A 232 -10.51 -20.37 11.87
C ILE A 232 -11.52 -19.42 12.48
N ASP A 233 -11.05 -18.52 13.35
CA ASP A 233 -11.93 -17.56 14.02
C ASP A 233 -12.48 -16.51 13.06
N LEU A 234 -11.71 -16.03 12.08
CA LEU A 234 -12.17 -15.01 11.14
C LEU A 234 -13.10 -15.58 10.06
N PHE A 235 -12.75 -16.70 9.44
CA PHE A 235 -13.47 -17.28 8.30
C PHE A 235 -14.75 -18.00 8.69
N ASN A 236 -14.93 -18.35 9.97
CA ASN A 236 -16.19 -18.93 10.47
C ASN A 236 -17.16 -17.88 11.03
N GLN A 237 -16.88 -16.59 10.89
CA GLN A 237 -17.81 -15.54 11.31
C GLN A 237 -18.87 -15.32 10.25
N ASP A 238 -20.16 -15.30 10.63
CA ASP A 238 -21.31 -15.11 9.73
C ASP A 238 -21.24 -13.88 8.80
N LYS A 239 -20.38 -12.92 9.12
CA LYS A 239 -20.21 -11.68 8.34
C LYS A 239 -19.25 -11.83 7.15
N TYR A 240 -18.44 -12.89 7.11
CA TYR A 240 -17.31 -13.09 6.20
C TYR A 240 -17.52 -14.32 5.32
#